data_AF-A0A8C5BBJ2-F1
#
_entry.id   AF-A0A8C5BBJ2-F1
#
_cell.length_a   1.000
_cell.length_b   1.000
_cell.length_c   1.000
_cell.angle_alpha   90.00
_cell.angle_beta   90.00
_cell.angle_gamma   90.00
#
_symmetry.space_group_name_H-M   'P 1'
#
loop_
_entity.id
_entity.type
_entity.pdbx_description
1 polymer ?
#
loop_
_entity_poly.entity_id
_entity_poly.type
_entity_poly.pdbx_seq_one_letter_code
_entity_poly.pdbx_strand_id
1 'polypeptide(L)'
;MQERASAGRRRDDAVCVRSAFLSQAMSKSLKKKSHWTNKVHESVLSRTREGELRFELRGGAELGQFPVLGGEGTGGTRGELLLEVNDTPVVGLTTRDVQAVVRHCRDPVRLKCVKQGGVIDQDLRRYLNLRFQKNSVDHELQQIIRDNLYLRTVHPSLPP
;
A
#
# COMPACT_ATOMS: atom_id res chain seq x y z
N MET A 1 30.93 44.99 16.51
CA MET A 1 30.55 44.23 17.73
C MET A 1 29.18 43.65 17.47
N GLN A 2 29.07 42.32 17.50
CA GLN A 2 27.83 41.51 17.61
C GLN A 2 26.79 41.62 16.49
N GLU A 3 26.03 40.58 16.15
CA GLU A 3 26.08 39.12 16.24
C GLU A 3 24.81 38.65 15.48
N ARG A 4 24.86 37.49 14.80
CA ARG A 4 23.80 36.46 14.65
C ARG A 4 22.33 36.90 14.43
N ALA A 5 21.53 36.28 13.56
CA ALA A 5 21.37 34.85 13.37
C ALA A 5 20.56 34.51 12.11
N SER A 6 20.91 33.36 11.54
CA SER A 6 20.08 32.42 10.80
C SER A 6 18.57 32.46 11.09
N ALA A 7 17.77 32.36 10.02
CA ALA A 7 16.70 31.36 9.94
C ALA A 7 16.27 31.19 8.49
N GLY A 8 16.97 30.31 7.77
CA GLY A 8 16.50 29.79 6.48
C GLY A 8 15.21 29.02 6.69
N ARG A 9 14.09 29.58 6.22
CA ARG A 9 12.84 28.84 6.04
C ARG A 9 12.93 28.07 4.72
N ARG A 10 13.59 26.91 4.77
CA ARG A 10 13.40 25.87 3.76
C ARG A 10 12.01 25.27 3.99
N ARG A 11 11.08 25.70 3.15
CA ARG A 11 9.88 24.92 2.84
C ARG A 11 10.37 23.78 1.96
N ASP A 12 10.74 22.66 2.58
CA ASP A 12 10.90 21.40 1.85
C ASP A 12 9.48 20.89 1.57
N ASP A 13 8.91 21.43 0.49
CA ASP A 13 7.67 20.99 -0.12
C ASP A 13 7.83 19.50 -0.49
N ALA A 14 7.24 18.64 0.34
CA ALA A 14 6.94 17.28 -0.04
C ALA A 14 5.91 17.37 -1.17
N VAL A 15 6.40 17.49 -2.39
CA VAL A 15 5.57 17.42 -3.58
C VAL A 15 5.05 15.98 -3.64
N CYS A 16 3.88 15.75 -3.05
CA CYS A 16 3.01 14.66 -3.45
C CYS A 16 2.62 15.00 -4.89
N VAL A 17 3.44 14.56 -5.85
CA VAL A 17 3.08 14.61 -7.26
C VAL A 17 1.93 13.60 -7.38
N ARG A 18 0.71 14.08 -7.19
CA ARG A 18 -0.49 13.43 -7.69
C ARG A 18 -0.36 13.45 -9.20
N SER A 19 0.42 12.51 -9.74
CA SER A 19 0.46 12.24 -11.16
C SER A 19 -0.92 11.75 -11.54
N ALA A 20 -1.75 12.67 -12.00
CA ALA A 20 -2.91 12.37 -12.80
C ALA A 20 -2.39 11.80 -14.13
N PHE A 21 -2.12 10.49 -14.15
CA PHE A 21 -1.92 9.78 -15.39
C PHE A 21 -3.27 9.25 -15.87
N LEU A 22 -3.76 9.87 -16.93
CA LEU A 22 -4.98 9.55 -17.64
C LEU A 22 -4.73 8.33 -18.55
N SER A 23 -5.45 7.23 -18.33
CA SER A 23 -5.86 6.25 -19.35
C SER A 23 -6.66 5.14 -18.64
N GLN A 24 -7.96 4.99 -18.83
CA GLN A 24 -8.60 4.71 -20.12
C GLN A 24 -9.99 5.37 -20.23
N ALA A 25 -10.25 5.94 -21.40
CA ALA A 25 -11.61 6.17 -21.86
C ALA A 25 -12.32 4.82 -22.05
N MET A 26 -13.51 4.69 -21.48
CA MET A 26 -14.58 3.84 -22.00
C MET A 26 -15.91 4.43 -21.54
N SER A 27 -16.55 5.14 -22.47
CA SER A 27 -17.96 5.48 -22.44
C SER A 27 -18.80 4.20 -22.29
N LYS A 28 -19.79 4.25 -21.40
CA LYS A 28 -21.19 3.80 -21.58
C LYS A 28 -21.82 3.53 -20.21
N SER A 29 -22.91 4.26 -19.95
CA SER A 29 -23.82 4.08 -18.83
C SER A 29 -24.24 2.62 -18.68
N LEU A 30 -23.83 1.98 -17.59
CA LEU A 30 -24.49 0.85 -16.94
C LEU A 30 -24.01 0.87 -15.48
N LYS A 31 -24.91 0.56 -14.54
CA LYS A 31 -24.64 0.45 -13.10
C LYS A 31 -23.55 -0.63 -12.87
N LYS A 32 -22.29 -0.26 -13.06
CA LYS A 32 -21.13 -1.15 -13.02
C LYS A 32 -20.88 -1.42 -11.55
N LYS A 33 -21.12 -2.66 -11.13
CA LYS A 33 -20.72 -3.17 -9.80
C LYS A 33 -19.26 -2.73 -9.59
N SER A 34 -19.06 -1.72 -8.74
CA SER A 34 -17.78 -1.04 -8.60
C SER A 34 -16.82 -1.99 -7.90
N HIS A 35 -16.10 -2.79 -8.70
CA HIS A 35 -15.04 -3.67 -8.22
C HIS A 35 -13.91 -2.82 -7.63
N TRP A 36 -13.27 -3.29 -6.57
CA TRP A 36 -12.23 -2.53 -5.87
C TRP A 36 -11.04 -2.23 -6.78
N THR A 37 -10.77 -3.05 -7.80
CA THR A 37 -9.72 -2.79 -8.80
C THR A 37 -9.90 -1.46 -9.53
N ASN A 38 -11.14 -0.99 -9.71
CA ASN A 38 -11.41 0.32 -10.32
C ASN A 38 -11.18 1.49 -9.35
N LYS A 39 -10.98 1.20 -8.06
CA LYS A 39 -10.69 2.18 -7.00
C LYS A 39 -9.21 2.16 -6.59
N VAL A 40 -8.41 1.29 -7.21
CA VAL A 40 -6.97 1.26 -7.00
C VAL A 40 -6.39 2.51 -7.63
N HIS A 41 -5.52 3.19 -6.89
CA HIS A 41 -4.72 4.30 -7.39
C HIS A 41 -3.25 4.09 -7.03
N GLU A 42 -2.38 4.69 -7.84
CA GLU A 42 -0.95 4.70 -7.57
C GLU A 42 -0.58 6.02 -6.90
N SER A 43 0.13 5.93 -5.78
CA SER A 43 0.72 7.05 -5.06
C SER A 43 2.23 6.94 -5.11
N VAL A 44 2.91 8.03 -5.47
CA VAL A 44 4.37 8.08 -5.55
C VAL A 44 4.89 8.86 -4.36
N LEU A 45 5.72 8.21 -3.55
CA LEU A 45 6.41 8.81 -2.42
C LEU A 45 7.90 8.93 -2.71
N SER A 46 8.47 10.07 -2.35
CA SER A 46 9.91 10.27 -2.34
C SER A 46 10.42 10.25 -0.91
N ARG A 47 11.52 9.56 -0.66
CA ARG A 47 12.22 9.63 0.62
C ARG A 47 12.68 11.05 0.93
N THR A 48 12.65 11.41 2.20
CA THR A 48 13.26 12.65 2.67
C THR A 48 14.77 12.58 2.59
N ARG A 49 15.44 13.70 2.86
CA ARG A 49 16.90 13.76 2.97
C ARG A 49 17.45 12.85 4.07
N GLU A 50 16.62 12.49 5.07
CA GLU A 50 16.96 11.52 6.12
C GLU A 50 16.76 10.05 5.68
N GLY A 51 16.26 9.79 4.46
CA GLY A 51 15.99 8.43 3.97
C GLY A 51 14.69 7.81 4.50
N GLU A 52 13.85 8.59 5.17
CA GLU A 52 12.56 8.16 5.72
C GLU A 52 11.40 8.55 4.79
N LEU A 53 10.32 7.77 4.84
CA LEU A 53 9.08 8.08 4.13
C LEU A 53 8.05 8.56 5.13
N ARG A 54 7.39 9.68 4.82
CA ARG A 54 6.38 10.32 5.69
C ARG A 54 5.01 9.65 5.56
N PHE A 55 4.92 8.34 5.75
CA PHE A 55 3.66 7.62 5.89
C PHE A 55 3.67 6.76 7.15
N GLU A 56 2.50 6.56 7.74
CA GLU A 56 2.30 5.63 8.83
C GLU A 56 1.70 4.35 8.26
N LEU A 57 2.15 3.19 8.74
CA LEU A 57 1.56 1.91 8.35
C LEU A 57 0.85 1.30 9.56
N ARG A 58 -0.40 0.90 9.37
CA ARG A 58 -1.25 0.28 10.39
C ARG A 58 -1.75 -1.07 9.89
N GLY A 59 -2.24 -1.91 10.80
CA GLY A 59 -2.77 -3.23 10.45
C GLY A 59 -1.66 -4.26 10.23
N GLY A 60 -1.75 -5.00 9.13
CA GLY A 60 -0.78 -6.05 8.78
C GLY A 60 -1.26 -7.48 9.11
N ALA A 61 -0.65 -8.44 8.42
CA ALA A 61 -1.00 -9.84 8.49
C ALA A 61 -0.91 -10.45 9.90
N GLU A 62 -0.01 -9.92 10.75
CA GLU A 62 0.12 -10.32 12.16
C GLU A 62 -1.14 -10.02 12.97
N LEU A 63 -1.93 -9.02 12.57
CA LEU A 63 -3.23 -8.68 13.15
C LEU A 63 -4.40 -9.33 12.41
N GLY A 64 -4.13 -10.11 11.36
CA GLY A 64 -5.17 -10.61 10.45
C GLY A 64 -5.83 -9.48 9.65
N GLN A 65 -5.11 -8.37 9.42
CA GLN A 65 -5.62 -7.19 8.75
C GLN A 65 -4.78 -6.87 7.50
N PHE A 66 -5.38 -6.18 6.53
CA PHE A 66 -4.62 -5.61 5.43
C PHE A 66 -3.67 -4.53 5.95
N PRO A 67 -2.50 -4.32 5.30
CA PRO A 67 -1.68 -3.15 5.57
C PRO A 67 -2.46 -1.90 5.17
N VAL A 68 -2.65 -0.96 6.08
CA VAL A 68 -3.40 0.27 5.87
C VAL A 68 -2.46 1.45 5.98
N LEU A 69 -2.49 2.33 4.99
CA LEU A 69 -1.79 3.61 5.07
C LEU A 69 -2.52 4.54 6.05
N GLY A 70 -1.83 4.87 7.14
CA GLY A 70 -2.17 5.91 8.09
C GLY A 70 -1.29 7.14 7.86
N GLY A 71 -1.69 8.26 8.46
CA GLY A 71 -0.82 9.42 8.55
C GLY A 71 -1.57 10.75 8.51
N GLU A 72 -1.10 11.68 9.33
CA GLU A 72 -1.38 13.12 9.28
C GLU A 72 -0.39 13.84 8.35
N GLY A 73 0.17 13.12 7.37
CA GLY A 73 1.02 13.69 6.32
C GLY A 73 0.19 14.30 5.20
N THR A 74 0.69 15.37 4.58
CA THR A 74 0.08 16.17 3.49
C THR A 74 -0.01 15.40 2.16
N GLY A 75 -0.63 14.20 2.18
CA GLY A 75 -0.59 13.24 1.07
C GLY A 75 -1.88 12.46 0.82
N GLY A 76 -2.98 12.73 1.54
CA GLY A 76 -4.34 12.34 1.13
C GLY A 76 -4.71 10.84 1.14
N THR A 77 -3.80 9.92 1.48
CA THR A 77 -4.03 8.46 1.47
C THR A 77 -4.33 7.90 2.86
N ARG A 78 -5.27 8.53 3.58
CA ARG A 78 -5.63 8.13 4.95
C ARG A 78 -6.71 7.05 4.92
N GLY A 79 -6.42 5.88 5.50
CA GLY A 79 -7.39 4.78 5.61
C GLY A 79 -7.56 3.99 4.30
N GLU A 80 -6.48 3.88 3.52
CA GLU A 80 -6.47 3.10 2.28
C GLU A 80 -5.62 1.84 2.46
N LEU A 81 -6.05 0.75 1.84
CA LEU A 81 -5.35 -0.53 1.89
C LEU A 81 -4.19 -0.48 0.92
N LEU A 82 -2.99 -0.80 1.40
CA LEU A 82 -1.81 -0.91 0.58
C LEU A 82 -1.75 -2.31 -0.05
N LEU A 83 -1.72 -2.35 -1.38
CA LEU A 83 -1.69 -3.59 -2.15
C LEU A 83 -0.27 -3.97 -2.57
N GLU A 84 0.45 -3.01 -3.17
CA GLU A 84 1.78 -3.24 -3.73
C GLU A 84 2.71 -2.04 -3.48
N VAL A 85 4.00 -2.32 -3.44
CA VAL A 85 5.11 -1.35 -3.31
C VAL A 85 6.13 -1.65 -4.39
N ASN A 86 6.37 -0.74 -5.34
CA ASN A 86 7.27 -0.94 -6.49
C ASN A 86 7.08 -2.32 -7.14
N ASP A 87 5.84 -2.65 -7.49
CA ASP A 87 5.44 -3.93 -8.10
C ASP A 87 5.67 -5.18 -7.21
N THR A 88 5.99 -4.98 -5.93
CA THR A 88 6.04 -6.05 -4.93
C THR A 88 4.73 -6.11 -4.16
N PRO A 89 3.97 -7.22 -4.19
CA PRO A 89 2.75 -7.35 -3.43
C PRO A 89 3.04 -7.44 -1.94
N VAL A 90 2.48 -6.50 -1.18
CA VAL A 90 2.66 -6.42 0.27
C VAL A 90 1.42 -6.86 1.04
N VAL A 91 0.34 -7.21 0.34
CA VAL A 91 -0.84 -7.85 0.93
C VAL A 91 -0.45 -9.17 1.60
N GLY A 92 -0.97 -9.45 2.79
CA GLY A 92 -0.60 -10.65 3.53
C GLY A 92 0.81 -10.62 4.15
N LEU A 93 1.56 -9.52 4.02
CA LEU A 93 2.79 -9.30 4.80
C LEU A 93 2.48 -8.62 6.13
N THR A 94 3.39 -8.81 7.09
CA THR A 94 3.34 -8.07 8.35
C THR A 94 3.77 -6.62 8.18
N THR A 95 3.36 -5.74 9.09
CA THR A 95 3.75 -4.32 9.09
C THR A 95 5.27 -4.14 9.01
N ARG A 96 6.03 -4.94 9.78
CA ARG A 96 7.51 -4.95 9.73
C ARG A 96 8.06 -5.22 8.34
N ASP A 97 7.49 -6.18 7.61
CA ASP A 97 8.01 -6.56 6.29
C ASP A 97 7.64 -5.56 5.23
N VAL A 98 6.42 -5.02 5.27
CA VAL A 98 6.04 -3.92 4.37
C VAL A 98 7.00 -2.75 4.56
N GLN A 99 7.33 -2.38 5.80
CA GLN A 99 8.34 -1.35 6.07
C GLN A 99 9.72 -1.75 5.53
N ALA A 100 10.13 -3.01 5.63
CA ALA A 100 11.39 -3.49 5.08
C ALA A 100 11.41 -3.42 3.55
N VAL A 101 10.35 -3.87 2.86
CA VAL A 101 10.18 -3.79 1.41
C VAL A 101 10.30 -2.34 0.96
N VAL A 102 9.53 -1.46 1.60
CA VAL A 102 9.55 -0.03 1.34
C VAL A 102 10.95 0.55 1.56
N ARG A 103 11.65 0.15 2.63
CA ARG A 103 13.03 0.58 2.89
C ARG A 103 14.05 0.04 1.88
N HIS A 104 13.81 -1.12 1.29
CA HIS A 104 14.69 -1.74 0.29
C HIS A 104 14.44 -1.23 -1.13
N CYS A 105 13.30 -0.59 -1.37
CA CYS A 105 12.92 -0.04 -2.66
C CYS A 105 13.78 1.15 -3.09
N ARG A 106 14.09 1.27 -4.39
CA ARG A 106 14.73 2.48 -4.94
C ARG A 106 13.71 3.61 -5.05
N ASP A 107 14.16 4.84 -4.78
CA ASP A 107 13.34 6.03 -5.00
C ASP A 107 13.16 6.35 -6.49
N PRO A 108 11.98 6.84 -6.89
CA PRO A 108 10.79 7.09 -6.06
C PRO A 108 9.99 5.80 -5.77
N VAL A 109 9.40 5.71 -4.56
CA VAL A 109 8.60 4.56 -4.12
C VAL A 109 7.17 4.67 -4.64
N ARG A 110 6.75 3.73 -5.47
CA ARG A 110 5.38 3.63 -6.00
C ARG A 110 4.54 2.72 -5.11
N LEU A 111 3.43 3.22 -4.63
CA LEU A 111 2.49 2.51 -3.77
C LEU A 111 1.17 2.34 -4.52
N LYS A 112 0.70 1.10 -4.70
CA LYS A 112 -0.66 0.85 -5.18
C LYS A 112 -1.58 0.71 -3.97
N CYS A 113 -2.54 1.62 -3.87
CA CYS A 113 -3.44 1.71 -2.73
C CYS A 113 -4.89 1.64 -3.21
N VAL A 114 -5.78 1.16 -2.36
CA VAL A 114 -7.21 1.11 -2.66
C VAL A 114 -8.03 1.55 -1.46
N LYS A 115 -9.04 2.37 -1.71
CA LYS A 115 -9.98 2.76 -0.67
C LYS A 115 -10.78 1.54 -0.21
N GLN A 116 -10.80 1.30 1.11
CA GLN A 116 -11.61 0.26 1.73
C GLN A 116 -13.10 0.38 1.31
N GLY A 117 -13.73 -0.75 0.99
CA GLY A 117 -15.16 -0.79 0.72
C GLY A 117 -15.63 -1.97 -0.13
N GLY A 118 -16.81 -2.49 0.24
CA GLY A 118 -17.46 -3.59 -0.45
C GLY A 118 -16.84 -4.93 -0.05
N VAL A 119 -16.09 -5.53 -0.97
CA VAL A 119 -15.49 -6.87 -0.81
C VAL A 119 -14.13 -6.78 -0.13
N ILE A 120 -13.30 -5.78 -0.50
CA ILE A 120 -12.01 -5.54 0.12
C ILE A 120 -12.18 -4.58 1.30
N ASP A 121 -11.90 -5.07 2.50
CA ASP A 121 -12.00 -4.34 3.74
C ASP A 121 -10.69 -4.51 4.53
N GLN A 122 -10.52 -3.82 5.65
CA GLN A 122 -9.33 -3.95 6.49
C GLN A 122 -9.14 -5.39 7.02
N ASP A 123 -10.21 -6.18 7.09
CA ASP A 123 -10.19 -7.52 7.65
C ASP A 123 -9.71 -8.57 6.62
N LEU A 124 -8.43 -8.97 6.73
CA LEU A 124 -7.78 -9.92 5.81
C LEU A 124 -8.41 -11.30 5.91
N ARG A 125 -8.75 -11.73 7.12
CA ARG A 125 -9.37 -13.05 7.38
C ARG A 125 -10.71 -13.15 6.69
N ARG A 126 -11.52 -12.09 6.76
CA ARG A 126 -12.80 -12.01 6.07
C ARG A 126 -12.62 -12.16 4.56
N TYR A 127 -11.66 -11.43 3.98
CA TYR A 127 -11.39 -11.50 2.54
C TYR A 127 -10.95 -12.90 2.09
N LEU A 128 -10.09 -13.57 2.86
CA LEU A 128 -9.62 -14.94 2.57
C LEU A 128 -10.71 -16.01 2.70
N ASN A 129 -11.75 -15.77 3.50
CA ASN A 129 -12.87 -16.69 3.68
C ASN A 129 -13.94 -16.57 2.57
N LEU A 130 -13.88 -15.51 1.76
CA LEU A 130 -14.78 -15.35 0.61
C LEU A 130 -14.45 -16.36 -0.48
N ARG A 131 -15.49 -16.84 -1.16
CA ARG A 131 -15.36 -17.76 -2.30
C ARG A 131 -15.47 -16.97 -3.60
N PHE A 132 -14.34 -16.78 -4.25
CA PHE A 132 -14.28 -16.14 -5.56
C PHE A 132 -14.25 -17.18 -6.68
N GLN A 133 -14.64 -16.76 -7.89
CA GLN A 133 -14.48 -17.58 -9.09
C GLN A 133 -13.00 -17.80 -9.37
N LYS A 134 -12.62 -19.02 -9.77
CA LYS A 134 -11.25 -19.32 -10.19
C LYS A 134 -10.85 -18.38 -11.34
N ASN A 135 -9.60 -17.91 -11.32
CA ASN A 135 -9.05 -16.93 -12.28
C ASN A 135 -9.70 -15.53 -12.22
N SER A 136 -10.41 -15.19 -11.13
CA SER A 136 -10.76 -13.80 -10.87
C SER A 136 -9.60 -13.05 -10.24
N VAL A 137 -9.60 -11.72 -10.37
CA VAL A 137 -8.59 -10.86 -9.73
C VAL A 137 -8.58 -11.06 -8.22
N ASP A 138 -9.75 -11.27 -7.60
CA ASP A 138 -9.82 -11.59 -6.18
C ASP A 138 -9.20 -12.94 -5.84
N HIS A 139 -9.39 -13.95 -6.69
CA HIS A 139 -8.80 -15.27 -6.51
C HIS A 139 -7.27 -15.18 -6.60
N GLU A 140 -6.73 -14.43 -7.56
CA GLU A 140 -5.29 -14.15 -7.66
C GLU A 140 -4.77 -13.41 -6.42
N LEU A 141 -5.48 -12.37 -5.96
CA LEU A 141 -5.10 -11.64 -4.74
C LEU A 141 -5.12 -12.55 -3.51
N GLN A 142 -6.11 -13.44 -3.39
CA GLN A 142 -6.15 -14.43 -2.31
C GLN A 142 -4.95 -15.40 -2.36
N GLN A 143 -4.51 -15.81 -3.55
CA GLN A 143 -3.31 -16.65 -3.68
C GLN A 143 -2.07 -15.90 -3.22
N ILE A 144 -1.87 -14.67 -3.70
CA ILE A 144 -0.75 -13.81 -3.28
C ILE A 144 -0.72 -13.62 -1.76
N ILE A 145 -1.88 -13.33 -1.14
CA ILE A 145 -1.98 -13.20 0.31
C ILE A 145 -1.57 -14.51 1.00
N ARG A 146 -2.07 -15.65 0.52
CA ARG A 146 -1.73 -16.97 1.08
C ARG A 146 -0.24 -17.23 0.95
N ASP A 147 0.36 -16.99 -0.20
CA ASP A 147 1.79 -17.20 -0.45
C ASP A 147 2.64 -16.35 0.49
N ASN A 148 2.30 -15.06 0.63
CA ASN A 148 2.97 -14.15 1.56
C ASN A 148 2.84 -14.58 3.03
N LEU A 149 1.72 -15.18 3.42
CA LEU A 149 1.55 -15.78 4.75
C LEU A 149 2.37 -17.08 4.91
N TYR A 150 2.42 -17.92 3.88
CA TYR A 150 3.15 -19.20 3.89
C TYR A 150 4.67 -19.03 3.92
N LEU A 151 5.20 -18.04 3.19
CA LEU A 151 6.63 -17.71 3.18
C LEU A 151 7.21 -17.38 4.58
N ARG A 152 6.35 -17.08 5.56
CA ARG A 152 6.75 -16.73 6.93
C ARG A 152 6.25 -17.68 8.01
N THR A 153 5.32 -18.57 7.66
CA THR A 153 4.87 -19.67 8.55
C THR A 153 5.58 -20.98 8.25
N VAL A 154 6.23 -21.11 7.10
CA VAL A 154 7.03 -22.27 6.75
C VAL A 154 8.49 -21.84 6.60
N HIS A 155 9.24 -21.93 7.70
CA HIS A 155 10.65 -22.26 7.59
C HIS A 155 10.71 -23.68 6.96
N PRO A 156 11.34 -23.90 5.79
CA PRO A 156 11.64 -25.25 5.31
C PRO A 156 12.82 -25.87 6.10
N SER A 157 12.98 -25.56 7.38
CA SER A 157 13.99 -26.13 8.25
C SER A 157 13.32 -26.95 9.35
N LEU A 158 12.97 -28.19 9.04
CA LEU A 158 13.55 -29.36 9.70
C LEU A 158 12.97 -30.63 9.04
N PRO A 159 13.81 -31.47 8.38
CA PRO A 159 13.45 -32.88 8.26
C PRO A 159 13.42 -33.53 9.66
N PRO A 160 12.60 -34.58 9.86
CA PRO A 160 12.52 -35.33 11.11
C PRO A 160 13.83 -36.06 11.45
#